data_AF-A0A1S9TY93-F1
#
_entry.id   AF-A0A1S9TY93-F1
#
_cell.length_a   1.000
_cell.length_b   1.000
_cell.length_c   1.000
_cell.angle_alpha   90.00
_cell.angle_beta   90.00
_cell.angle_gamma   90.00
#
_symmetry.space_group_name_H-M   'P 1'
#
loop_
_entity.id
_entity.type
_entity.pdbx_description
1 polymer ?
#
loop_
_entity_poly.entity_id
_entity_poly.type
_entity_poly.pdbx_seq_one_letter_code
_entity_poly.pdbx_strand_id
1 'polypeptide(L)' 'MTNTKVAQTTVEGTKTWKDGNATNRPATIKVDLLQNGQVINTQEASEATGWKYGFKD' A
#
# COMPACT_ATOMS: atom_id res chain seq x y z
N MET A 1 3.08 33.31 -15.08
CA MET A 1 3.99 32.29 -14.52
C MET A 1 3.14 31.33 -13.71
N THR A 2 3.10 30.05 -14.08
CA THR A 2 2.36 29.02 -13.35
C THR A 2 3.35 28.30 -12.44
N ASN A 3 3.18 28.38 -11.13
CA ASN A 3 4.00 27.66 -10.17
C ASN A 3 3.37 26.28 -9.94
N THR A 4 4.00 25.22 -10.45
CA THR A 4 3.58 23.83 -10.20
C THR A 4 4.32 23.30 -8.99
N LYS A 5 3.70 23.34 -7.81
CA LYS A 5 4.21 22.64 -6.63
C LYS A 5 3.90 21.15 -6.78
N VAL A 6 4.86 20.37 -7.24
CA VAL A 6 4.78 18.90 -7.19
C VAL A 6 5.01 18.50 -5.73
N ALA A 7 3.94 18.35 -4.97
CA ALA A 7 4.03 17.76 -3.63
C ALA A 7 4.22 16.25 -3.81
N GLN A 8 5.42 15.73 -3.52
CA GLN A 8 5.61 14.29 -3.45
C GLN A 8 4.98 13.77 -2.16
N THR A 9 3.95 12.96 -2.28
CA THR A 9 3.24 12.35 -1.16
C THR A 9 3.62 10.88 -1.08
N THR A 10 4.52 10.55 -0.17
CA THR A 10 4.86 9.15 0.11
C THR A 10 3.84 8.59 1.10
N VAL A 11 3.12 7.54 0.70
CA VAL A 11 2.16 6.82 1.56
C VAL A 11 2.67 5.42 1.80
N GLU A 12 3.03 5.09 3.04
CA GLU A 12 3.58 3.78 3.40
C GLU A 12 2.74 3.11 4.49
N GLY A 13 2.76 1.79 4.51
CA GLY A 13 2.05 1.01 5.49
C GLY A 13 2.56 -0.42 5.62
N THR A 14 2.03 -1.12 6.61
CA THR A 14 2.35 -2.53 6.86
C THR A 14 1.06 -3.27 7.22
N LYS A 15 0.83 -4.41 6.58
CA LYS A 15 -0.28 -5.30 6.94
C LYS A 15 0.11 -6.13 8.16
N THR A 16 -0.71 -6.02 9.20
CA THR A 16 -0.61 -6.87 10.40
C THR A 16 -1.77 -7.85 10.43
N TRP A 17 -1.47 -9.10 10.76
CA TRP A 17 -2.46 -10.16 10.95
C TRP A 17 -2.76 -10.34 12.45
N LYS A 18 -4.03 -10.26 12.84
CA LYS A 18 -4.51 -10.56 14.20
C LYS A 18 -5.38 -11.82 14.19
N ASP A 19 -4.80 -12.90 13.69
CA ASP A 19 -5.48 -14.17 13.36
C ASP A 19 -5.02 -15.36 14.23
N GLY A 20 -4.22 -15.11 15.27
CA GLY A 20 -3.66 -16.18 16.09
C GLY A 20 -2.56 -16.99 15.40
N ASN A 21 -1.84 -16.40 14.43
CA ASN A 21 -0.82 -17.07 13.63
C ASN A 21 -1.39 -18.20 12.75
N ALA A 22 -2.51 -17.92 12.10
CA ALA A 22 -3.11 -18.82 11.13
C ALA A 22 -2.12 -19.17 10.00
N THR A 23 -2.12 -20.42 9.56
CA THR A 23 -1.20 -20.95 8.52
C THR A 23 -1.73 -20.82 7.10
N ASN A 24 -3.01 -20.48 6.93
CA ASN A 24 -3.69 -20.38 5.65
C ASN A 24 -3.76 -18.95 5.10
N ARG A 25 -2.70 -18.17 5.28
CA ARG A 25 -2.62 -16.81 4.74
C ARG A 25 -2.43 -16.85 3.22
N PRO A 26 -3.01 -15.89 2.48
CA PRO A 26 -2.73 -15.77 1.06
C PRO A 26 -1.24 -15.44 0.85
N ALA A 27 -0.67 -15.87 -0.28
CA ALA A 27 0.73 -15.59 -0.60
C ALA A 27 0.99 -14.10 -0.82
N THR A 28 0.01 -13.38 -1.38
CA THR A 28 0.07 -11.94 -1.65
C THR A 28 -1.27 -11.28 -1.33
N ILE A 29 -1.22 -9.98 -1.05
CA ILE A 29 -2.40 -9.10 -1.01
C ILE A 29 -2.19 -7.91 -1.94
N LYS A 30 -3.29 -7.36 -2.43
CA LYS A 30 -3.31 -6.08 -3.12
C LYS A 30 -3.79 -4.98 -2.17
N VAL A 31 -3.09 -3.86 -2.18
CA VAL A 31 -3.44 -2.66 -1.43
C VAL A 31 -3.70 -1.56 -2.45
N ASP A 32 -4.91 -1.04 -2.45
CA ASP A 32 -5.31 0.06 -3.33
C ASP A 32 -5.19 1.40 -2.58
N LEU A 33 -4.54 2.37 -3.22
CA LEU A 33 -4.55 3.76 -2.78
C LEU A 33 -5.74 4.45 -3.44
N LEU A 34 -6.65 4.98 -2.61
CA LEU A 34 -7.82 5.71 -3.08
C LEU A 34 -7.65 7.20 -2.85
N GLN A 35 -7.95 8.00 -3.88
CA GLN A 35 -8.10 9.45 -3.77
C GLN A 35 -9.55 9.81 -4.11
N ASN A 36 -10.25 10.45 -3.17
CA ASN A 36 -11.67 10.81 -3.31
C ASN A 36 -12.57 9.62 -3.71
N GLY A 37 -12.27 8.41 -3.19
CA GLY A 37 -13.02 7.19 -3.48
C GLY A 37 -12.68 6.48 -4.79
N GLN A 38 -11.76 7.01 -5.60
CA GLN A 38 -11.25 6.33 -6.80
C GLN A 38 -9.88 5.71 -6.54
N VAL A 39 -9.67 4.48 -7.03
CA VAL A 39 -8.36 3.84 -6.99
C VAL A 39 -7.42 4.58 -7.94
N ILE A 40 -6.32 5.10 -7.41
CA ILE A 40 -5.29 5.81 -8.18
C ILE A 40 -4.00 5.01 -8.31
N ASN A 41 -3.78 4.00 -7.47
CA ASN A 41 -2.62 3.12 -7.51
C ASN A 41 -2.90 1.81 -6.76
N THR A 42 -2.16 0.74 -7.10
CA THR A 42 -2.24 -0.56 -6.44
C THR A 42 -0.84 -1.09 -6.17
N GLN A 43 -0.59 -1.60 -4.97
CA GLN A 43 0.67 -2.23 -4.58
C GLN A 43 0.43 -3.65 -4.06
N GLU A 44 1.38 -4.54 -4.30
CA GLU A 44 1.36 -5.88 -3.74
C GLU A 44 2.21 -5.95 -2.47
N ALA A 45 1.68 -6.61 -1.44
CA ALA A 45 2.42 -6.93 -0.23
C ALA A 45 2.38 -8.44 -0.01
N SER A 46 3.48 -8.99 0.47
CA SER A 46 3.62 -10.43 0.72
C SER A 46 4.46 -10.65 1.96
N GLU A 47 4.57 -11.90 2.40
CA GLU A 47 5.50 -12.27 3.46
C GLU A 47 6.96 -11.91 3.10
N ALA A 48 7.35 -12.05 1.83
CA ALA A 48 8.69 -11.69 1.35
C ALA A 48 9.00 -10.20 1.48
N THR A 49 7.99 -9.32 1.40
CA THR A 49 8.15 -7.87 1.64
C THR A 49 7.98 -7.49 3.12
N GLY A 50 7.84 -8.48 4.01
CA GLY A 50 7.48 -8.25 5.41
C GLY A 50 6.11 -7.58 5.55
N TRP A 51 5.21 -7.83 4.60
CA TRP A 51 3.87 -7.23 4.51
C TRP A 51 3.86 -5.70 4.39
N LYS A 52 4.99 -5.10 4.00
CA LYS A 52 5.13 -3.65 3.78
C LYS A 52 4.70 -3.29 2.36
N TYR A 53 4.16 -2.09 2.22
CA TYR A 53 3.83 -1.46 0.95
C TYR A 53 4.09 0.04 1.02
N GLY A 54 4.34 0.65 -0.13
CA GLY A 54 4.59 2.08 -0.25
C GLY A 54 4.17 2.61 -1.62
N PHE A 55 3.48 3.74 -1.61
CA PHE A 55 3.13 4.52 -2.79
C PHE A 55 4.03 5.76 -2.80
N LYS A 56 4.73 5.97 -3.91
CA LYS A 56 5.61 7.13 -4.12
C LYS A 56 5.15 7.85 -5.39
N ASP A 57 5.16 9.17 -5.33
CA ASP A 57 4.90 10.08 -6.46
C ASP A 57 6.17 10.40 -7.25
#